data_AF-A0A523SB52-F1
#
_entry.id   AF-A0A523SB52-F1
#
_cell.length_a   1.000
_cell.length_b   1.000
_cell.length_c   1.000
_cell.angle_alpha   90.00
_cell.angle_beta   90.00
_cell.angle_gamma   90.00
#
_symmetry.space_group_name_H-M   'P 1'
#
loop_
_entity.id
_entity.type
_entity.pdbx_description
1 polymer ?
#
loop_
_entity_poly.entity_id
_entity_poly.type
_entity_poly.pdbx_seq_one_letter_code
_entity_poly.pdbx_strand_id
1 'polypeptide(L)'
;MSAIVSAERHSTENAQAIMDRLSGYSFDDLHPLFQEGKTPSFEEIEGDTAGSIFAWNPKTSWRMKLLARILFDNPFARWTGKRFVTRFDEDERGKGINLYQNRILRHRFPFDTCIKKSMFDQNPCLALVYAPFPSPTFGTIDELRRIEDGVFLGRGYHKFPWEREHSLLGYFVLCALRG
;
A
#
# COMPACT_ATOMS: atom_id res chain seq x y z
N MET A 1 14.38 0.43 30.33
CA MET A 1 15.19 0.37 29.09
C MET A 1 14.40 -0.45 28.08
N SER A 2 13.60 0.19 27.22
CA SER A 2 12.97 -0.54 26.10
C SER A 2 14.07 -0.88 25.12
N ALA A 3 14.29 -2.18 24.90
CA ALA A 3 15.10 -2.61 23.76
C ALA A 3 14.45 -2.04 22.50
N ILE A 4 15.19 -1.21 21.76
CA ILE A 4 14.82 -0.82 20.41
C ILE A 4 14.94 -2.12 19.61
N VAL A 5 13.83 -2.85 19.49
CA VAL A 5 13.74 -3.96 18.56
C VAL A 5 13.88 -3.32 17.18
N SER A 6 15.04 -3.54 16.55
CA SER A 6 15.25 -3.12 15.16
C SER A 6 14.10 -3.69 14.34
N ALA A 7 13.38 -2.84 13.63
CA ALA A 7 12.34 -3.27 12.71
C ALA A 7 12.91 -4.30 11.71
N GLU A 8 12.22 -5.43 11.54
CA GLU A 8 12.65 -6.45 10.58
C GLU A 8 12.58 -5.90 9.16
N ARG A 9 13.63 -6.19 8.39
CA ARG A 9 13.77 -5.79 6.99
C ARG A 9 14.22 -6.98 6.17
N HIS A 10 13.68 -7.08 4.97
CA HIS A 10 13.82 -8.23 4.09
C HIS A 10 14.82 -7.94 2.96
N SER A 11 15.54 -8.96 2.50
CA SER A 11 16.19 -8.89 1.19
C SER A 11 15.12 -8.94 0.08
N THR A 12 15.49 -8.59 -1.14
CA THR A 12 14.58 -8.67 -2.29
C THR A 12 14.09 -10.09 -2.51
N GLU A 13 14.94 -11.09 -2.33
CA GLU A 13 14.61 -12.52 -2.49
C GLU A 13 13.62 -12.97 -1.43
N ASN A 14 13.85 -12.61 -0.16
CA ASN A 14 12.93 -12.93 0.94
C ASN A 14 11.58 -12.24 0.75
N ALA A 15 11.59 -10.96 0.35
CA ALA A 15 10.39 -10.22 0.04
C ALA A 15 9.59 -10.89 -1.09
N GLN A 16 10.26 -11.35 -2.15
CA GLN A 16 9.60 -12.08 -3.24
C GLN A 16 8.97 -13.38 -2.75
N ALA A 17 9.65 -14.17 -1.92
CA ALA A 17 9.09 -15.40 -1.37
C ALA A 17 7.86 -15.14 -0.47
N ILE A 18 7.88 -14.07 0.34
CA ILE A 18 6.72 -13.63 1.14
C ILE A 18 5.56 -13.23 0.23
N MET A 19 5.85 -12.44 -0.81
CA MET A 19 4.87 -12.02 -1.79
C MET A 19 4.24 -13.21 -2.51
N ASP A 20 5.02 -14.19 -2.93
CA ASP A 20 4.53 -15.39 -3.60
C ASP A 20 3.63 -16.22 -2.68
N ARG A 21 4.01 -16.38 -1.40
CA ARG A 21 3.16 -17.04 -0.39
C ARG A 21 1.81 -16.33 -0.24
N LEU A 22 1.82 -15.00 -0.09
CA LEU A 22 0.60 -14.21 0.12
C LEU A 22 -0.26 -14.11 -1.14
N SER A 23 0.32 -14.28 -2.33
CA SER A 23 -0.42 -14.33 -3.60
C SER A 23 -1.39 -15.51 -3.71
N GLY A 24 -1.19 -16.55 -2.90
CA GLY A 24 -2.08 -17.71 -2.82
C GLY A 24 -3.37 -17.45 -2.02
N TYR A 25 -3.48 -16.33 -1.32
CA TYR A 25 -4.66 -15.98 -0.52
C TYR A 25 -5.77 -15.43 -1.43
N SER A 26 -7.02 -15.83 -1.17
CA SER A 26 -8.17 -15.22 -1.83
C SER A 26 -8.41 -13.81 -1.29
N PHE A 27 -9.25 -13.04 -1.98
CA PHE A 27 -9.68 -11.72 -1.53
C PHE A 27 -10.31 -11.75 -0.13
N ASP A 28 -11.07 -12.80 0.18
CA ASP A 28 -11.76 -12.94 1.46
C ASP A 28 -10.79 -13.41 2.57
N ASP A 29 -9.78 -14.22 2.25
CA ASP A 29 -8.76 -14.66 3.22
C ASP A 29 -7.91 -13.49 3.75
N LEU A 30 -7.76 -12.41 2.95
CA LEU A 30 -6.99 -11.23 3.34
C LEU A 30 -7.75 -10.29 4.30
N HIS A 31 -9.06 -10.46 4.42
CA HIS A 31 -9.91 -9.65 5.28
C HIS A 31 -9.58 -9.79 6.77
N PRO A 32 -9.54 -11.01 7.36
CA PRO A 32 -9.15 -11.18 8.76
C PRO A 32 -7.72 -10.73 9.02
N LEU A 33 -6.78 -10.99 8.09
CA LEU A 33 -5.39 -10.53 8.21
C LEU A 33 -5.30 -9.01 8.33
N PHE A 34 -6.06 -8.29 7.51
CA PHE A 34 -6.09 -6.83 7.61
C PHE A 34 -6.76 -6.38 8.92
N GLN A 35 -7.86 -7.02 9.32
CA GLN A 35 -8.58 -6.67 10.55
C GLN A 35 -7.71 -6.82 11.80
N GLU A 36 -6.94 -7.90 11.89
CA GLU A 36 -6.05 -8.23 13.02
C GLU A 36 -4.72 -7.47 12.97
N GLY A 37 -4.37 -6.94 11.80
CA GLY A 37 -3.15 -6.18 11.59
C GLY A 37 -3.05 -4.93 12.47
N LYS A 38 -1.82 -4.50 12.75
CA LYS A 38 -1.52 -3.34 13.60
C LYS A 38 -1.23 -2.11 12.76
N THR A 39 -1.43 -0.92 13.33
CA THR A 39 -0.94 0.31 12.71
C THR A 39 0.59 0.31 12.70
N PRO A 40 1.24 0.48 11.54
CA PRO A 40 2.70 0.46 11.47
C PRO A 40 3.28 1.74 12.10
N SER A 41 4.45 1.62 12.74
CA SER A 41 5.26 2.80 13.07
C SER A 41 6.06 3.27 11.85
N PHE A 42 6.60 4.49 11.90
CA PHE A 42 7.46 4.98 10.82
C PHE A 42 8.73 4.14 10.68
N GLU A 43 9.38 3.77 11.79
CA GLU A 43 10.62 2.98 11.82
C GLU A 43 10.43 1.60 11.18
N GLU A 44 9.24 1.02 11.31
CA GLU A 44 8.89 -0.28 10.73
C GLU A 44 8.86 -0.23 9.19
N ILE A 45 8.50 0.91 8.59
CA ILE A 45 8.21 1.01 7.15
C ILE A 45 9.06 2.04 6.39
N GLU A 46 9.89 2.82 7.08
CA GLU A 46 10.73 3.85 6.46
C GLU A 46 11.62 3.28 5.35
N GLY A 47 11.87 4.09 4.32
CA GLY A 47 12.70 3.69 3.18
C GLY A 47 11.92 2.90 2.12
N ASP A 48 12.64 2.08 1.35
CA ASP A 48 12.09 1.33 0.22
C ASP A 48 11.36 0.08 0.67
N THR A 49 10.26 -0.22 -0.04
CA THR A 49 9.51 -1.46 0.09
C THR A 49 9.44 -2.16 -1.26
N ALA A 50 9.41 -3.49 -1.24
CA ALA A 50 8.96 -4.31 -2.37
C ALA A 50 7.46 -4.55 -2.25
N GLY A 51 6.71 -4.45 -3.35
CA GLY A 51 5.27 -4.61 -3.33
C GLY A 51 4.69 -5.35 -4.52
N SER A 52 3.55 -6.00 -4.29
CA SER A 52 2.77 -6.68 -5.32
C SER A 52 1.27 -6.61 -5.02
N ILE A 53 0.44 -6.65 -6.07
CA ILE A 53 -1.02 -6.61 -5.99
C ILE A 53 -1.53 -8.05 -6.16
N PHE A 54 -2.27 -8.58 -5.18
CA PHE A 54 -2.68 -10.00 -5.18
C PHE A 54 -4.17 -10.22 -5.43
N ALA A 55 -5.03 -9.41 -4.82
CA ALA A 55 -6.46 -9.71 -4.80
C ALA A 55 -7.28 -8.50 -5.21
N TRP A 56 -7.71 -8.48 -6.46
CA TRP A 56 -8.70 -7.50 -6.94
C TRP A 56 -10.06 -7.82 -6.33
N ASN A 57 -10.77 -6.78 -5.90
CA ASN A 57 -12.14 -6.93 -5.41
C ASN A 57 -13.00 -7.60 -6.50
N PRO A 58 -13.69 -8.72 -6.21
CA PRO A 58 -14.46 -9.46 -7.21
C PRO A 58 -15.57 -8.58 -7.82
N LYS A 59 -16.13 -7.65 -7.05
CA LYS A 59 -17.16 -6.70 -7.48
C LYS A 59 -16.62 -5.56 -8.36
N THR A 60 -15.32 -5.36 -8.44
CA THR A 60 -14.71 -4.37 -9.34
C THR A 60 -14.96 -4.77 -10.79
N SER A 61 -15.46 -3.83 -11.59
CA SER A 61 -15.79 -4.07 -13.00
C SER A 61 -14.57 -4.53 -13.79
N TRP A 62 -14.79 -5.38 -14.80
CA TRP A 62 -13.71 -5.93 -15.63
C TRP A 62 -12.91 -4.84 -16.36
N ARG A 63 -13.56 -3.72 -16.74
CA ARG A 63 -12.91 -2.56 -17.36
C ARG A 63 -11.93 -1.90 -16.40
N MET A 64 -12.32 -1.73 -15.15
CA MET A 64 -11.44 -1.17 -14.11
C MET A 64 -10.29 -2.11 -13.78
N LYS A 65 -10.54 -3.43 -13.73
CA LYS A 65 -9.46 -4.43 -13.57
C LYS A 65 -8.46 -4.37 -14.73
N LEU A 66 -8.94 -4.18 -15.97
CA LEU A 66 -8.09 -4.05 -17.15
C LEU A 66 -7.26 -2.74 -17.11
N LEU A 67 -7.89 -1.60 -16.81
CA LEU A 67 -7.20 -0.32 -16.68
C LEU A 67 -6.14 -0.36 -15.57
N ALA A 68 -6.48 -0.96 -14.43
CA ALA A 68 -5.55 -1.10 -13.31
C ALA A 68 -4.36 -2.00 -13.68
N ARG A 69 -4.59 -3.13 -14.38
CA ARG A 69 -3.50 -3.96 -14.93
C ARG A 69 -2.61 -3.16 -15.87
N ILE A 70 -3.18 -2.38 -16.79
CA ILE A 70 -2.39 -1.55 -17.71
C ILE A 70 -1.58 -0.50 -16.95
N LEU A 71 -2.11 0.09 -15.89
CA LEU A 71 -1.42 1.16 -15.14
C LEU A 71 -0.35 0.63 -14.18
N PHE A 72 -0.59 -0.51 -13.53
CA PHE A 72 0.27 -1.02 -12.45
C PHE A 72 1.12 -2.23 -12.84
N ASP A 73 0.77 -2.93 -13.92
CA ASP A 73 1.38 -4.20 -14.34
C ASP A 73 1.67 -4.20 -15.86
N ASN A 74 2.26 -3.11 -16.36
CA ASN A 74 2.83 -3.07 -17.70
C ASN A 74 4.36 -3.13 -17.66
N PRO A 75 5.03 -3.73 -18.67
CA PRO A 75 6.50 -3.90 -18.67
C PRO A 75 7.32 -2.61 -18.56
N PHE A 76 6.72 -1.45 -18.85
CA PHE A 76 7.39 -0.15 -18.89
C PHE A 76 7.08 0.74 -17.68
N ALA A 77 6.18 0.32 -16.79
CA ALA A 77 5.74 1.07 -15.61
C ALA A 77 5.21 0.13 -14.52
N ARG A 78 5.80 -1.07 -14.39
CA ARG A 78 5.42 -2.02 -13.34
C ARG A 78 5.66 -1.40 -11.97
N TRP A 79 4.62 -1.37 -11.15
CA TRP A 79 4.72 -0.95 -9.75
C TRP A 79 5.52 -1.97 -8.97
N THR A 80 6.50 -1.49 -8.19
CA THR A 80 7.43 -2.35 -7.45
C THR A 80 7.36 -2.15 -5.94
N GLY A 81 6.55 -1.20 -5.47
CA GLY A 81 6.41 -0.89 -4.05
C GLY A 81 6.33 0.61 -3.80
N LYS A 82 6.73 1.03 -2.62
CA LYS A 82 6.66 2.43 -2.16
C LYS A 82 7.90 2.81 -1.37
N ARG A 83 8.16 4.10 -1.28
CA ARG A 83 9.17 4.68 -0.39
C ARG A 83 8.52 5.62 0.61
N PHE A 84 8.79 5.42 1.88
CA PHE A 84 8.37 6.32 2.96
C PHE A 84 9.55 7.21 3.35
N VAL A 85 9.33 8.53 3.30
CA VAL A 85 10.41 9.53 3.29
C VAL A 85 10.47 10.34 4.58
N THR A 86 9.31 10.77 5.10
CA THR A 86 9.25 11.57 6.33
C THR A 86 8.38 10.89 7.37
N ARG A 87 8.71 11.16 8.64
CA ARG A 87 8.01 10.62 9.80
C ARG A 87 6.52 10.92 9.76
N PHE A 88 5.73 9.98 10.29
CA PHE A 88 4.32 10.15 10.57
C PHE A 88 4.05 9.60 11.98
N ASP A 89 3.09 10.18 12.67
CA ASP A 89 2.54 9.68 13.93
C ASP A 89 1.05 10.10 14.05
N GLU A 90 0.49 10.11 15.27
CA GLU A 90 -0.91 10.47 15.48
C GLU A 90 -1.23 11.92 15.09
N ASP A 91 -0.27 12.85 15.25
CA ASP A 91 -0.44 14.28 15.03
C ASP A 91 0.38 14.80 13.82
N GLU A 92 1.36 14.04 13.36
CA GLU A 92 2.26 14.42 12.27
C GLU A 92 1.92 13.71 10.95
N ARG A 93 1.87 14.50 9.86
CA ARG A 93 1.76 13.98 8.50
C ARG A 93 3.13 13.73 7.90
N GLY A 94 3.31 12.54 7.35
CA GLY A 94 4.50 12.17 6.60
C GLY A 94 4.29 12.23 5.09
N LYS A 95 5.29 11.78 4.35
CA LYS A 95 5.31 11.77 2.88
C LYS A 95 5.94 10.49 2.37
N GLY A 96 5.49 10.07 1.19
CA GLY A 96 6.11 8.99 0.45
C GLY A 96 5.83 9.07 -1.05
N ILE A 97 6.32 8.07 -1.76
CA ILE A 97 6.23 8.00 -3.21
C ILE A 97 6.12 6.56 -3.70
N ASN A 98 5.37 6.34 -4.78
CA ASN A 98 5.35 5.02 -5.42
C ASN A 98 6.67 4.75 -6.15
N LEU A 99 7.10 3.49 -6.07
CA LEU A 99 8.25 2.98 -6.81
C LEU A 99 7.77 2.19 -8.01
N TYR A 100 8.46 2.40 -9.13
CA TYR A 100 8.22 1.71 -10.38
C TYR A 100 9.54 1.21 -10.94
N GLN A 101 9.50 0.08 -11.67
CA GLN A 101 10.68 -0.50 -12.31
C GLN A 101 11.38 0.47 -13.27
N ASN A 102 10.60 1.37 -13.90
CA ASN A 102 11.12 2.40 -14.78
C ASN A 102 11.62 3.62 -14.01
N ARG A 103 12.92 3.91 -14.12
CA ARG A 103 13.59 5.05 -13.46
C ARG A 103 13.04 6.42 -13.87
N ILE A 104 12.43 6.57 -15.04
CA ILE A 104 11.85 7.84 -15.52
C ILE A 104 10.55 8.17 -14.76
N LEU A 105 9.83 7.14 -14.31
CA LEU A 105 8.57 7.28 -13.55
C LEU A 105 8.78 7.22 -12.03
N ARG A 106 10.03 7.07 -11.57
CA ARG A 106 10.41 6.82 -10.16
C ARG A 106 9.96 7.90 -9.18
N HIS A 107 9.65 9.11 -9.68
CA HIS A 107 9.16 10.23 -8.88
C HIS A 107 7.71 10.64 -9.19
N ARG A 108 6.92 9.74 -9.75
CA ARG A 108 5.50 10.01 -10.01
C ARG A 108 4.61 9.44 -8.90
N PHE A 109 3.51 10.13 -8.65
CA PHE A 109 2.49 9.78 -7.64
C PHE A 109 3.00 9.85 -6.19
N PRO A 110 3.41 11.05 -5.73
CA PRO A 110 3.64 11.29 -4.30
C PRO A 110 2.34 11.14 -3.51
N PHE A 111 2.48 10.78 -2.24
CA PHE A 111 1.37 10.68 -1.30
C PHE A 111 1.77 11.26 0.06
N ASP A 112 0.78 11.81 0.74
CA ASP A 112 0.89 12.15 2.16
C ASP A 112 0.54 10.91 2.99
N THR A 113 1.17 10.77 4.16
CA THR A 113 0.88 9.70 5.12
C THR A 113 0.31 10.25 6.41
N CYS A 114 -0.70 9.58 6.98
CA CYS A 114 -1.22 9.91 8.31
C CYS A 114 -1.89 8.69 8.96
N ILE A 115 -1.96 8.68 10.30
CA ILE A 115 -2.76 7.70 11.03
C ILE A 115 -4.22 8.14 11.04
N LYS A 116 -5.14 7.23 10.68
CA LYS A 116 -6.58 7.47 10.74
C LYS A 116 -7.35 6.18 11.01
N LYS A 117 -8.65 6.32 11.27
CA LYS A 117 -9.58 5.18 11.29
C LYS A 117 -9.76 4.61 9.89
N SER A 118 -9.63 3.29 9.75
CA SER A 118 -9.84 2.61 8.47
C SER A 118 -11.32 2.69 8.05
N MET A 119 -11.55 2.87 6.75
CA MET A 119 -12.88 2.78 6.12
C MET A 119 -13.49 1.38 6.24
N PHE A 120 -12.67 0.38 6.57
CA PHE A 120 -13.09 -1.00 6.66
C PHE A 120 -13.76 -1.36 8.00
N ASP A 121 -13.07 -1.11 9.11
CA ASP A 121 -13.45 -1.60 10.44
C ASP A 121 -13.35 -0.53 11.54
N GLN A 122 -13.06 0.73 11.16
CA GLN A 122 -12.85 1.87 12.06
C GLN A 122 -11.64 1.77 13.01
N ASN A 123 -10.87 0.69 12.97
CA ASN A 123 -9.64 0.59 13.75
C ASN A 123 -8.52 1.42 13.10
N PRO A 124 -7.52 1.90 13.86
CA PRO A 124 -6.41 2.66 13.33
C PRO A 124 -5.67 1.95 12.18
N CYS A 125 -5.24 2.74 11.19
CA CYS A 125 -4.38 2.31 10.08
C CYS A 125 -3.53 3.48 9.61
N LEU A 126 -2.44 3.17 8.90
CA LEU A 126 -1.69 4.16 8.15
C LEU A 126 -2.39 4.41 6.81
N ALA A 127 -2.80 5.64 6.54
CA ALA A 127 -3.38 6.04 5.27
C ALA A 127 -2.37 6.74 4.37
N LEU A 128 -2.42 6.44 3.08
CA LEU A 128 -1.66 7.11 2.04
C LEU A 128 -2.66 7.86 1.16
N VAL A 129 -2.60 9.20 1.19
CA VAL A 129 -3.51 10.06 0.46
C VAL A 129 -2.79 10.65 -0.73
N TYR A 130 -3.25 10.31 -1.93
CA TYR A 130 -2.64 10.77 -3.17
C TYR A 130 -3.20 12.14 -3.56
N ALA A 131 -2.30 13.03 -3.98
CA ALA A 131 -2.72 14.28 -4.60
C ALA A 131 -3.44 13.97 -5.93
N PRO A 132 -4.56 14.62 -6.24
CA PRO A 132 -5.24 14.47 -7.52
C PRO A 132 -4.34 15.01 -8.65
N PHE A 133 -3.65 14.14 -9.39
CA PHE A 133 -2.81 14.54 -10.52
C PHE A 133 -2.78 13.48 -11.64
N PRO A 134 -2.84 13.86 -12.94
CA PRO A 134 -3.12 15.18 -13.50
C PRO A 134 -4.63 15.46 -13.71
N SER A 135 -5.50 14.54 -13.29
CA SER A 135 -6.94 14.73 -13.37
C SER A 135 -7.53 14.71 -11.96
N PRO A 136 -8.34 15.72 -11.56
CA PRO A 136 -9.07 15.76 -10.30
C PRO A 136 -10.17 14.68 -10.20
N THR A 137 -10.16 13.72 -11.12
CA THR A 137 -11.25 12.76 -11.29
C THR A 137 -11.12 11.50 -10.45
N PHE A 138 -10.02 11.32 -9.70
CA PHE A 138 -9.80 10.09 -8.93
C PHE A 138 -9.19 10.42 -7.56
N GLY A 139 -10.00 10.32 -6.52
CA GLY A 139 -9.49 10.26 -5.15
C GLY A 139 -8.95 8.86 -4.91
N THR A 140 -7.63 8.72 -4.81
CA THR A 140 -7.01 7.44 -4.45
C THR A 140 -6.53 7.52 -3.01
N ILE A 141 -6.85 6.49 -2.23
CA ILE A 141 -6.39 6.33 -0.87
C ILE A 141 -5.94 4.88 -0.71
N ASP A 142 -4.75 4.67 -0.17
CA ASP A 142 -4.40 3.35 0.36
C ASP A 142 -4.53 3.35 1.89
N GLU A 143 -4.90 2.22 2.47
CA GLU A 143 -4.82 1.96 3.91
C GLU A 143 -3.87 0.79 4.15
N LEU A 144 -2.97 0.92 5.12
CA LEU A 144 -1.95 -0.07 5.45
C LEU A 144 -2.05 -0.51 6.91
N ARG A 145 -1.84 -1.81 7.12
CA ARG A 145 -1.58 -2.40 8.42
C ARG A 145 -0.44 -3.39 8.34
N ARG A 146 0.33 -3.47 9.42
CA ARG A 146 1.36 -4.49 9.61
C ARG A 146 0.70 -5.81 9.98
N ILE A 147 0.98 -6.85 9.21
CA ILE A 147 0.45 -8.21 9.44
C ILE A 147 1.51 -9.17 9.98
N GLU A 148 2.78 -8.95 9.63
CA GLU A 148 3.94 -9.66 10.15
C GLU A 148 5.10 -8.64 10.26
N ASP A 149 6.22 -8.98 10.90
CA ASP A 149 7.35 -8.06 11.04
C ASP A 149 7.97 -7.74 9.67
N GLY A 150 8.04 -6.44 9.34
CA GLY A 150 8.46 -5.95 8.03
C GLY A 150 7.48 -6.24 6.87
N VAL A 151 6.27 -6.75 7.13
CA VAL A 151 5.25 -7.07 6.11
C VAL A 151 3.94 -6.34 6.38
N PHE A 152 3.46 -5.62 5.37
CA PHE A 152 2.28 -4.76 5.47
C PHE A 152 1.25 -5.14 4.41
N LEU A 153 0.01 -5.33 4.85
CA LEU A 153 -1.12 -5.54 3.97
C LEU A 153 -1.82 -4.21 3.71
N GLY A 154 -2.00 -3.91 2.43
CA GLY A 154 -2.60 -2.70 1.94
C GLY A 154 -3.93 -2.91 1.25
N ARG A 155 -4.83 -1.94 1.41
CA ARG A 155 -6.11 -1.83 0.72
C ARG A 155 -6.12 -0.58 -0.12
N GLY A 156 -6.23 -0.74 -1.44
CA GLY A 156 -6.31 0.38 -2.36
C GLY A 156 -7.75 0.77 -2.62
N TYR A 157 -8.07 2.05 -2.49
CA TYR A 157 -9.40 2.60 -2.74
C TYR A 157 -9.33 3.68 -3.81
N HIS A 158 -10.42 3.80 -4.56
CA HIS A 158 -10.62 4.87 -5.51
C HIS A 158 -11.97 5.52 -5.32
N LYS A 159 -12.10 6.77 -5.77
CA LYS A 159 -13.34 7.52 -5.80
C LYS A 159 -13.40 8.34 -7.07
N PHE A 160 -14.39 8.09 -7.90
CA PHE A 160 -14.72 8.96 -9.02
C PHE A 160 -15.44 10.24 -8.55
N PRO A 161 -15.52 11.30 -9.36
CA PRO A 161 -16.07 12.59 -8.92
C PRO A 161 -17.58 12.53 -8.71
N TRP A 162 -18.26 11.62 -9.42
CA TRP A 162 -19.68 11.38 -9.29
C TRP A 162 -20.03 10.40 -8.15
N GLU A 163 -19.03 9.78 -7.53
CA GLU A 163 -19.24 8.89 -6.40
C GLU A 163 -19.22 9.68 -5.09
N ARG A 164 -20.05 9.25 -4.12
CA ARG A 164 -20.06 9.86 -2.78
C ARG A 164 -18.95 9.27 -1.91
N GLU A 165 -18.69 7.98 -2.06
CA GLU A 165 -17.80 7.20 -1.21
C GLU A 165 -16.67 6.56 -2.02
N HIS A 166 -15.62 6.14 -1.34
CA HIS A 166 -14.53 5.40 -1.96
C HIS A 166 -14.91 3.92 -2.12
N SER A 167 -14.61 3.37 -3.29
CA SER A 167 -14.77 1.96 -3.62
C SER A 167 -13.43 1.22 -3.49
N LEU A 168 -13.44 0.09 -2.78
CA LEU A 168 -12.27 -0.78 -2.65
C LEU A 168 -11.90 -1.41 -3.99
N LEU A 169 -10.67 -1.17 -4.45
CA LEU A 169 -10.11 -1.78 -5.66
C LEU A 169 -9.60 -3.19 -5.39
N GLY A 170 -8.87 -3.39 -4.30
CA GLY A 170 -8.20 -4.65 -4.01
C GLY A 170 -7.16 -4.53 -2.90
N TYR A 171 -6.50 -5.66 -2.65
CA TYR A 171 -5.38 -5.77 -1.72
C TYR A 171 -4.03 -5.81 -2.44
N PHE A 172 -3.03 -5.25 -1.78
CA PHE A 172 -1.62 -5.33 -2.15
C PHE A 172 -0.79 -5.56 -0.90
N VAL A 173 0.46 -6.01 -1.06
CA VAL A 173 1.40 -6.13 0.06
C VAL A 173 2.59 -5.21 -0.15
N LEU A 174 3.22 -4.83 0.96
CA LEU A 174 4.55 -4.22 1.00
C LEU A 174 5.45 -5.01 1.96
N CYS A 175 6.70 -5.23 1.57
CA CYS A 175 7.75 -5.75 2.44
C CYS A 175 8.82 -4.67 2.61
N ALA A 176 9.14 -4.29 3.84
CA ALA A 176 10.23 -3.35 4.13
C ALA A 176 11.57 -3.95 3.71
N LEU A 177 12.35 -3.22 2.90
CA LEU A 177 13.63 -3.70 2.39
C LEU A 177 14.79 -3.26 3.28
N ARG A 178 15.85 -4.09 3.29
CA ARG A 178 17.18 -3.68 3.74
C ARG A 178 17.75 -2.72 2.68
N GLY A 179 18.09 -1.50 3.11
CA GLY A 179 18.70 -0.48 2.26
C GLY A 179 20.11 -0.84 1.80
#